data_AF-A0A1S8DCN3-F1
#
_entry.id   AF-A0A1S8DCN3-F1
#
_cell.length_a   1.000
_cell.length_b   1.000
_cell.length_c   1.000
_cell.angle_alpha   90.00
_cell.angle_beta   90.00
_cell.angle_gamma   90.00
#
_symmetry.space_group_name_H-M   'P 1'
#
loop_
_entity.id
_entity.type
_entity.pdbx_description
1 polymer ?
#
loop_
_entity_poly.entity_id
_entity_poly.type
_entity_poly.pdbx_seq_one_letter_code
_entity_poly.pdbx_strand_id
1 'polypeptide(L)'
;MTEMYGTRWTASVGDCPDQDHAWSTVLGGLNGREIANGLNVLVERGLEWPPSAPEFRRMCLHIPGLPSAVEAWAQALSGNYTHETVKVAAELTGTFELRKARLCDRHLQQQFDRNFSIVCQRLRKGEPLAGEVLAGIGHDSQKSPAELSNEYHEQLLRQRIEQQGVPSDPAAARAAMLAALGIKRDSHASH
;
A
#
# COMPACT_ATOMS: atom_id res chain seq x y z
N MET A 1 14.88 -9.33 -25.97
CA MET A 1 14.30 -8.50 -27.06
C MET A 1 15.13 -8.58 -28.33
N THR A 2 16.45 -8.35 -28.27
CA THR A 2 17.34 -8.51 -29.44
C THR A 2 17.29 -9.91 -30.06
N GLU A 3 17.19 -10.98 -29.27
CA GLU A 3 17.00 -12.34 -29.80
C GLU A 3 15.65 -12.53 -30.53
N MET A 4 14.62 -11.74 -30.18
CA MET A 4 13.26 -11.90 -30.71
C MET A 4 13.00 -11.04 -31.95
N TYR A 5 13.63 -9.87 -32.03
CA TYR A 5 13.38 -8.86 -33.06
C TYR A 5 14.65 -8.48 -33.85
N GLY A 6 15.80 -9.04 -33.50
CA GLY A 6 17.07 -8.90 -34.21
C GLY A 6 17.56 -7.46 -34.32
N THR A 7 18.16 -7.16 -35.47
CA THR A 7 18.75 -5.85 -35.80
C THR A 7 17.72 -4.73 -35.85
N ARG A 8 16.43 -5.03 -36.08
CA ARG A 8 15.35 -4.04 -36.05
C ARG A 8 15.18 -3.44 -34.66
N TRP A 9 15.36 -4.24 -33.61
CA TRP A 9 15.34 -3.76 -32.23
C TRP A 9 16.54 -2.85 -31.95
N THR A 10 17.75 -3.34 -32.22
CA THR A 10 18.99 -2.58 -32.06
C THR A 10 19.00 -1.26 -32.84
N ALA A 11 18.42 -1.23 -34.05
CA ALA A 11 18.30 -0.01 -34.85
C ALA A 11 17.31 1.02 -34.28
N SER A 12 16.33 0.58 -33.48
CA SER A 12 15.28 1.44 -32.91
C SER A 12 15.53 1.84 -31.45
N VAL A 13 16.22 1.00 -30.68
CA VAL A 13 16.45 1.15 -29.23
C VAL A 13 17.93 1.30 -28.89
N GLY A 14 18.83 1.10 -29.86
CA GLY A 14 20.28 1.13 -29.66
C GLY A 14 20.86 -0.21 -29.19
N ASP A 15 22.17 -0.36 -29.36
CA ASP A 15 22.94 -1.58 -29.02
C ASP A 15 23.53 -1.54 -27.60
N CYS A 16 23.66 -0.35 -27.02
CA CYS A 16 24.14 -0.16 -25.64
C CYS A 16 22.95 -0.01 -24.67
N PRO A 17 23.00 -0.64 -23.49
CA PRO A 17 22.01 -0.45 -22.44
C PRO A 17 22.20 0.94 -21.81
N ASP A 18 21.78 1.97 -22.53
CA ASP A 18 21.77 3.33 -22.01
C ASP A 18 20.65 3.42 -20.97
N GLN A 19 21.00 3.74 -19.72
CA GLN A 19 20.02 3.83 -18.63
C GLN A 19 19.00 4.96 -18.87
N ASP A 20 19.33 5.90 -19.76
CA ASP A 20 18.48 7.04 -20.13
C ASP A 20 17.60 6.78 -21.37
N HIS A 21 17.65 5.58 -21.95
CA HIS A 21 16.79 5.25 -23.09
C HIS A 21 15.31 5.18 -22.69
N ALA A 22 14.40 5.69 -23.52
CA ALA A 22 12.97 5.78 -23.19
C ALA A 22 12.36 4.44 -22.73
N TRP A 23 12.83 3.31 -23.26
CA TRP A 23 12.41 1.97 -22.85
C TRP A 23 13.02 1.50 -21.51
N SER A 24 14.27 1.82 -21.21
CA SER A 24 14.88 1.47 -19.91
C SER A 24 14.24 2.28 -18.79
N THR A 25 13.95 3.56 -19.01
CA THR A 25 13.18 4.40 -18.08
C THR A 25 11.76 3.86 -17.87
N VAL A 26 11.05 3.53 -18.96
CA VAL A 26 9.66 3.06 -18.87
C VAL A 26 9.56 1.65 -18.30
N LEU A 27 10.53 0.77 -18.52
CA LEU A 27 10.53 -0.59 -17.94
C LEU A 27 11.28 -0.67 -16.61
N GLY A 28 11.83 0.44 -16.13
CA GLY A 28 12.47 0.56 -14.84
C GLY A 28 11.58 0.04 -13.70
N GLY A 29 12.19 -0.75 -12.82
CA GLY A 29 11.52 -1.34 -11.65
C GLY A 29 10.68 -2.58 -11.92
N LEU A 30 10.64 -3.10 -13.15
CA LEU A 30 10.06 -4.42 -13.43
C LEU A 30 11.05 -5.55 -13.14
N ASN A 31 10.55 -6.68 -12.67
CA ASN A 31 11.36 -7.89 -12.54
C ASN A 31 11.36 -8.72 -13.84
N GLY A 32 12.32 -9.64 -13.99
CA GLY A 32 12.44 -10.47 -15.20
C GLY A 32 11.21 -11.32 -15.50
N ARG A 33 10.44 -11.72 -14.47
CA ARG A 33 9.21 -12.50 -14.62
C ARG A 33 8.08 -11.68 -15.24
N GLU A 34 7.96 -10.41 -14.88
CA GLU A 34 6.98 -9.47 -15.44
C GLU A 34 7.28 -9.18 -16.90
N ILE A 35 8.56 -9.02 -17.26
CA ILE A 35 8.97 -8.84 -18.65
C ILE A 35 8.66 -10.10 -19.46
N ALA A 36 8.97 -11.29 -18.93
CA ALA A 36 8.66 -12.57 -19.59
C ALA A 36 7.14 -12.76 -19.80
N ASN A 37 6.33 -12.31 -18.84
CA ASN A 37 4.89 -12.33 -18.95
C ASN A 37 4.38 -11.39 -20.07
N GLY A 38 4.88 -10.16 -20.12
CA GLY A 38 4.56 -9.23 -21.22
C GLY A 38 4.94 -9.79 -22.59
N LEU A 39 6.09 -10.48 -22.68
CA LEU A 39 6.52 -11.18 -23.89
C LEU A 39 5.57 -12.31 -24.29
N ASN A 40 5.11 -13.13 -23.35
CA ASN A 40 4.13 -14.18 -23.62
C ASN A 40 2.82 -13.60 -24.17
N VAL A 41 2.34 -12.49 -23.59
CA VAL A 41 1.14 -11.79 -24.07
C VAL A 41 1.34 -11.24 -25.49
N LEU A 42 2.54 -10.75 -25.84
CA LEU A 42 2.85 -10.34 -27.21
C LEU A 42 2.78 -11.50 -28.21
N VAL A 43 3.32 -12.66 -27.82
CA VAL A 43 3.29 -13.88 -28.62
C VAL A 43 1.86 -14.38 -28.80
N GLU A 44 1.06 -14.43 -27.73
CA GLU A 44 -0.36 -14.83 -27.79
C GLU A 44 -1.19 -13.91 -28.68
N ARG A 45 -0.90 -12.60 -28.67
CA ARG A 45 -1.57 -11.62 -29.55
C ARG A 45 -1.06 -11.66 -30.99
N GLY A 46 0.00 -12.41 -31.28
CA GLY A 46 0.58 -12.51 -32.62
C GLY A 46 1.16 -11.18 -33.14
N LEU A 47 1.62 -10.29 -32.26
CA LEU A 47 2.17 -9.00 -32.67
C LEU A 47 3.59 -9.17 -33.20
N GLU A 48 3.81 -8.83 -34.48
CA GLU A 48 5.11 -8.87 -35.15
C GLU A 48 6.11 -7.83 -34.59
N TRP A 49 5.59 -6.77 -33.97
CA TRP A 49 6.40 -5.69 -33.36
C TRP A 49 5.78 -5.26 -32.03
N PRO A 50 6.58 -4.98 -30.99
CA PRO A 50 6.05 -4.54 -29.73
C PRO A 50 5.34 -3.17 -29.88
N PRO A 51 4.24 -2.95 -29.12
CA PRO A 51 3.53 -1.68 -29.10
C PRO A 51 4.37 -0.60 -28.39
N SER A 52 3.77 0.55 -28.07
CA SER A 52 4.50 1.59 -27.34
C SER A 52 5.02 1.08 -25.97
N ALA A 53 6.14 1.64 -25.49
CA ALA A 53 6.74 1.20 -24.22
C ALA A 53 5.76 1.22 -23.02
N PRO A 54 4.87 2.23 -22.87
CA PRO A 54 3.85 2.23 -21.81
C PRO A 54 2.79 1.14 -21.98
N GLU A 55 2.37 0.84 -23.21
CA GLU A 55 1.44 -0.26 -23.49
C GLU A 55 2.07 -1.60 -23.19
N PHE A 56 3.33 -1.81 -23.58
CA PHE A 56 4.07 -3.02 -23.25
C PHE A 56 4.24 -3.17 -21.74
N ARG A 57 4.55 -2.09 -21.01
CA ARG A 57 4.58 -2.11 -19.53
C ARG A 57 3.24 -2.60 -18.97
N ARG A 58 2.09 -2.16 -19.50
CA ARG A 58 0.78 -2.65 -19.05
C ARG A 58 0.60 -4.16 -19.27
N MET A 59 1.14 -4.70 -20.36
CA MET A 59 1.13 -6.14 -20.62
C MET A 59 2.02 -6.90 -19.63
N CYS A 60 3.21 -6.39 -19.32
CA CYS A 60 4.10 -7.00 -18.32
C CYS A 60 3.44 -7.15 -16.94
N LEU A 61 2.60 -6.17 -16.56
CA LEU A 61 1.91 -6.13 -15.27
C LEU A 61 0.65 -7.01 -15.23
N HIS A 62 0.19 -7.54 -16.37
CA HIS A 62 -1.05 -8.30 -16.46
C HIS A 62 -0.85 -9.75 -16.04
N ILE A 63 -1.38 -10.16 -14.90
CA ILE A 63 -1.25 -11.55 -14.43
C ILE A 63 -2.24 -12.44 -15.20
N PRO A 64 -1.78 -13.49 -15.90
CA PRO A 64 -2.68 -14.37 -16.65
C PRO A 64 -3.67 -15.05 -15.70
N GLY A 65 -4.95 -15.02 -16.08
CA GLY A 65 -6.04 -15.56 -15.28
C GLY A 65 -6.58 -14.61 -14.20
N LEU A 66 -6.18 -13.33 -14.18
CA LEU A 66 -6.80 -12.33 -13.29
C LEU A 66 -7.86 -11.52 -14.05
N PRO A 67 -9.05 -11.29 -13.48
CA PRO A 67 -10.08 -10.47 -14.11
C PRO A 67 -9.62 -9.01 -14.21
N SER A 68 -10.13 -8.30 -15.19
CA SER A 68 -9.97 -6.84 -15.27
C SER A 68 -10.63 -6.16 -14.07
N ALA A 69 -10.23 -4.92 -13.74
CA ALA A 69 -10.83 -4.18 -12.62
C ALA A 69 -12.36 -4.05 -12.72
N VAL A 70 -12.88 -3.89 -13.95
CA VAL A 70 -14.32 -3.81 -14.23
C VAL A 70 -15.02 -5.15 -13.95
N GLU A 71 -14.44 -6.26 -14.41
CA GLU A 71 -14.99 -7.60 -14.16
C GLU A 71 -14.88 -7.98 -12.68
N ALA A 72 -13.78 -7.62 -12.02
CA ALA A 72 -13.58 -7.81 -10.59
C ALA A 72 -14.62 -7.02 -9.77
N TRP A 73 -14.94 -5.78 -10.18
CA TRP A 73 -15.99 -4.97 -9.56
C TRP A 73 -17.37 -5.61 -9.72
N ALA A 74 -17.71 -6.09 -10.92
CA ALA A 74 -18.98 -6.78 -11.16
C ALA A 74 -19.11 -8.06 -10.32
N GLN A 75 -18.03 -8.84 -10.23
CA GLN A 75 -17.97 -10.03 -9.36
C GLN A 75 -18.14 -9.65 -7.89
N ALA A 76 -17.49 -8.58 -7.44
CA ALA A 76 -17.58 -8.11 -6.06
C ALA A 76 -19.01 -7.72 -5.66
N LEU A 77 -19.75 -7.07 -6.56
CA LEU A 77 -21.17 -6.73 -6.35
C LEU A 77 -22.08 -7.97 -6.38
N SER A 78 -21.79 -8.93 -7.27
CA SER A 78 -22.58 -10.17 -7.34
C SER A 78 -22.37 -11.11 -6.16
N GLY A 79 -21.25 -10.98 -5.44
CA GLY A 79 -20.85 -11.88 -4.36
C GLY A 79 -20.36 -13.25 -4.83
N ASN A 80 -20.24 -13.47 -6.15
CA ASN A 80 -19.69 -14.69 -6.74
C ASN A 80 -18.25 -14.44 -7.18
N TYR A 81 -17.30 -14.93 -6.38
CA TYR A 81 -15.87 -14.73 -6.62
C TYR A 81 -15.29 -15.91 -7.39
N THR A 82 -14.78 -15.69 -8.60
CA THR A 82 -14.00 -16.71 -9.33
C THR A 82 -12.54 -16.77 -8.88
N HIS A 83 -12.00 -15.65 -8.39
CA HIS A 83 -10.61 -15.56 -7.96
C HIS A 83 -10.47 -15.13 -6.51
N GLU A 84 -9.53 -15.74 -5.80
CA GLU A 84 -9.21 -15.42 -4.41
C GLU A 84 -8.80 -13.95 -4.26
N THR A 85 -8.13 -13.38 -5.26
CA THR A 85 -7.78 -11.95 -5.28
C THR A 85 -9.00 -11.02 -5.22
N VAL A 86 -10.07 -11.35 -5.92
CA VAL A 86 -11.32 -10.57 -5.92
C VAL A 86 -12.03 -10.74 -4.59
N LYS A 87 -12.03 -11.95 -4.03
CA LYS A 87 -12.61 -12.23 -2.71
C LYS A 87 -11.91 -11.42 -1.62
N VAL A 88 -10.58 -11.49 -1.56
CA VAL A 88 -9.77 -10.74 -0.58
C VAL A 88 -9.94 -9.24 -0.77
N ALA A 89 -9.92 -8.74 -2.01
CA ALA A 89 -10.18 -7.32 -2.27
C ALA A 89 -11.59 -6.88 -1.82
N ALA A 90 -12.60 -7.74 -1.99
CA ALA A 90 -13.96 -7.48 -1.52
C ALA A 90 -14.07 -7.51 0.01
N GLU A 91 -13.36 -8.42 0.68
CA GLU A 91 -13.27 -8.49 2.14
C GLU A 91 -12.64 -7.21 2.73
N LEU A 92 -11.56 -6.72 2.11
CA LEU A 92 -10.87 -5.49 2.50
C LEU A 92 -11.70 -4.22 2.29
N THR A 93 -12.55 -4.19 1.26
CA THR A 93 -13.47 -3.07 1.00
C THR A 93 -14.70 -3.12 1.91
N GLY A 94 -15.09 -4.32 2.36
CA GLY A 94 -16.26 -4.55 3.20
C GLY A 94 -17.39 -5.21 2.42
N THR A 95 -17.59 -6.51 2.65
CA THR A 95 -18.63 -7.31 1.96
C THR A 95 -20.06 -6.83 2.23
N PHE A 96 -20.30 -6.19 3.38
CA PHE A 96 -21.62 -5.61 3.71
C PHE A 96 -21.93 -4.36 2.88
N GLU A 97 -20.96 -3.47 2.70
CA GLU A 97 -21.10 -2.27 1.86
C GLU A 97 -21.30 -2.68 0.40
N LEU A 98 -20.51 -3.63 -0.09
CA LEU A 98 -20.62 -4.14 -1.46
C LEU A 98 -21.99 -4.77 -1.77
N ARG A 99 -22.62 -5.45 -0.81
CA ARG A 99 -23.97 -6.03 -1.00
C ARG A 99 -25.08 -4.98 -1.10
N LYS A 100 -24.90 -3.82 -0.45
CA LYS A 100 -25.88 -2.71 -0.49
C LYS A 100 -25.62 -1.75 -1.65
N ALA A 101 -24.41 -1.74 -2.16
CA ALA A 101 -23.97 -0.83 -3.20
C ALA A 101 -24.63 -1.09 -4.54
N ARG A 102 -24.64 -0.04 -5.36
CA ARG A 102 -25.07 -0.09 -6.76
C ARG A 102 -23.85 -0.01 -7.67
N LEU A 103 -24.00 -0.49 -8.90
CA LEU A 103 -22.97 -0.41 -9.95
C LEU A 103 -22.40 1.00 -10.18
N CYS A 104 -23.19 2.04 -9.90
CA CYS A 104 -22.83 3.44 -10.09
C CYS A 104 -22.17 4.12 -8.87
N ASP A 105 -21.90 3.39 -7.79
CA ASP A 105 -21.30 3.94 -6.58
C ASP A 105 -19.79 4.19 -6.77
N ARG A 106 -19.46 5.38 -7.30
CA ARG A 106 -18.07 5.73 -7.68
C ARG A 106 -17.10 5.72 -6.52
N HIS A 107 -17.53 6.12 -5.32
CA HIS A 107 -16.64 6.18 -4.17
C HIS A 107 -16.24 4.77 -3.73
N LEU A 108 -17.21 3.87 -3.64
CA LEU A 108 -16.96 2.47 -3.28
C LEU A 108 -16.16 1.75 -4.38
N GLN A 109 -16.45 2.03 -5.65
CA GLN A 109 -15.67 1.51 -6.77
C GLN A 109 -14.20 1.94 -6.68
N GLN A 110 -13.92 3.21 -6.38
CA GLN A 110 -12.53 3.69 -6.22
C GLN A 110 -11.80 3.02 -5.06
N GLN A 111 -12.49 2.78 -3.93
CA GLN A 111 -11.92 2.03 -2.81
C GLN A 111 -11.62 0.59 -3.19
N PHE A 112 -12.55 -0.07 -3.89
CA PHE A 112 -12.35 -1.42 -4.39
C PHE A 112 -11.20 -1.49 -5.39
N ASP A 113 -11.13 -0.59 -6.37
CA ASP A 113 -10.05 -0.56 -7.37
C ASP A 113 -8.69 -0.38 -6.71
N ARG A 114 -8.60 0.49 -5.69
CA ARG A 114 -7.38 0.66 -4.88
C ARG A 114 -7.01 -0.65 -4.17
N ASN A 115 -7.94 -1.26 -3.44
CA ASN A 115 -7.70 -2.50 -2.69
C ASN A 115 -7.31 -3.65 -3.63
N PHE A 116 -8.02 -3.80 -4.75
CA PHE A 116 -7.74 -4.78 -5.78
C PHE A 116 -6.32 -4.59 -6.36
N SER A 117 -5.92 -3.35 -6.65
CA SER A 117 -4.57 -3.06 -7.14
C SER A 117 -3.46 -3.48 -6.17
N ILE A 118 -3.69 -3.28 -4.86
CA ILE A 118 -2.75 -3.68 -3.80
C ILE A 118 -2.67 -5.20 -3.68
N VAL A 119 -3.81 -5.89 -3.73
CA VAL A 119 -3.86 -7.36 -3.70
C VAL A 119 -3.17 -7.95 -4.93
N CYS A 120 -3.38 -7.38 -6.11
CA CYS A 120 -2.65 -7.76 -7.33
C CYS A 120 -1.14 -7.55 -7.20
N GLN A 121 -0.70 -6.47 -6.56
CA GLN A 121 0.71 -6.21 -6.32
C GLN A 121 1.32 -7.22 -5.32
N ARG A 122 0.57 -7.60 -4.28
CA ARG A 122 0.98 -8.64 -3.32
C ARG A 122 1.10 -10.01 -3.97
N LEU A 123 0.12 -10.37 -4.80
CA LEU A 123 0.15 -11.60 -5.59
C LEU A 123 1.42 -11.66 -6.45
N ARG A 124 1.79 -10.55 -7.10
CA ARG A 124 3.01 -10.46 -7.91
C ARG A 124 4.29 -10.62 -7.10
N LYS A 125 4.32 -10.08 -5.88
CA LYS A 125 5.46 -10.21 -4.96
C LYS A 125 5.54 -11.57 -4.27
N GLY A 126 4.48 -12.39 -4.34
CA GLY A 126 4.39 -13.65 -3.60
C GLY A 126 4.13 -13.45 -2.10
N GLU A 127 3.64 -12.27 -1.71
CA GLU A 127 3.24 -11.97 -0.34
C GLU A 127 1.85 -12.58 -0.04
N PRO A 128 1.55 -12.93 1.23
CA PRO A 128 0.25 -13.48 1.59
C PRO A 128 -0.88 -12.51 1.24
N LEU A 129 -1.85 -12.99 0.47
CA LEU A 129 -3.00 -12.23 0.01
C LEU A 129 -3.82 -11.67 1.18
N ALA A 130 -3.97 -12.48 2.24
CA ALA A 130 -4.75 -12.19 3.44
C ALA A 130 -4.07 -11.23 4.44
N GLY A 131 -2.93 -10.63 4.10
CA GLY A 131 -2.38 -9.56 4.94
C GLY A 131 -3.34 -8.38 4.99
N GLU A 132 -3.55 -7.75 6.14
CA GLU A 132 -4.28 -6.47 6.21
C GLU A 132 -3.68 -5.50 5.20
N VAL A 133 -4.48 -4.94 4.29
CA VAL A 133 -4.04 -3.77 3.53
C VAL A 133 -3.91 -2.66 4.55
N LEU A 134 -2.66 -2.35 4.93
CA LEU A 134 -2.33 -1.11 5.61
C LEU A 134 -2.97 0.01 4.77
N ALA A 135 -4.10 0.51 5.25
CA ALA A 135 -4.79 1.65 4.68
C ALA A 135 -3.79 2.80 4.76
N GLY A 136 -3.07 3.04 3.65
CA GLY A 136 -1.93 3.95 3.64
C GLY A 136 -2.33 5.29 4.24
N ILE A 137 -1.63 5.66 5.32
CA ILE A 137 -1.70 6.94 6.04
C ILE A 137 -3.14 7.48 6.07
N GLY A 138 -4.03 6.69 6.66
CA GLY A 138 -5.44 7.04 6.82
C GLY A 138 -5.56 8.33 7.62
N HIS A 139 -6.20 9.32 6.98
CA HIS A 139 -6.89 10.42 7.60
C HIS A 139 -7.61 9.94 8.88
N ASP A 140 -7.61 10.73 9.97
CA ASP A 140 -8.12 10.41 11.32
C ASP A 140 -9.57 9.86 11.38
N SER A 141 -10.26 9.83 10.24
CA SER A 141 -11.62 9.34 10.04
C SER A 141 -11.83 7.83 10.25
N GLN A 142 -10.77 7.04 10.45
CA GLN A 142 -10.88 5.59 10.70
C GLN A 142 -10.67 5.18 12.17
N LYS A 143 -10.40 6.14 13.06
CA LYS A 143 -10.23 5.86 14.49
C LYS A 143 -11.58 5.51 15.12
N SER A 144 -11.60 4.45 15.91
CA SER A 144 -12.78 4.11 16.71
C SER A 144 -13.08 5.26 17.70
N PRO A 145 -14.34 5.42 18.14
CA PRO A 145 -14.69 6.45 19.11
C PRO A 145 -13.86 6.38 20.40
N ALA A 146 -13.43 5.17 20.80
CA ALA A 146 -12.58 4.95 21.96
C ALA A 146 -11.15 5.47 21.75
N GLU A 147 -10.57 5.24 20.56
CA GLU A 147 -9.24 5.74 20.22
C GLU A 147 -9.21 7.26 20.11
N LEU A 148 -10.24 7.88 19.52
CA LEU A 148 -10.39 9.33 19.49
C LEU A 148 -10.50 9.94 20.90
N SER A 149 -11.24 9.29 21.80
CA SER A 149 -11.34 9.71 23.19
C SER A 149 -9.99 9.63 23.89
N ASN A 150 -9.24 8.55 23.68
CA ASN A 150 -7.92 8.37 24.27
C ASN A 150 -6.94 9.44 23.78
N GLU A 151 -6.87 9.70 22.48
CA GLU A 151 -5.99 10.74 21.95
C GLU A 151 -6.35 12.13 22.47
N TYR A 152 -7.64 12.46 22.53
CA TYR A 152 -8.10 13.71 23.11
C TYR A 152 -7.69 13.84 24.59
N HIS A 153 -7.84 12.77 25.37
CA HIS A 153 -7.41 12.75 26.76
C HIS A 153 -5.89 12.85 26.92
N GLU A 154 -5.11 12.20 26.06
CA GLU A 154 -3.66 12.31 26.04
C GLU A 154 -3.20 13.74 25.71
N GLN A 155 -3.84 14.40 24.76
CA GLN A 155 -3.54 15.80 24.42
C GLN A 155 -3.84 16.73 25.59
N LEU A 156 -5.00 16.57 26.25
CA LEU A 156 -5.33 17.34 27.45
C LEU A 156 -4.36 17.08 28.60
N LEU A 157 -3.92 15.83 28.78
CA LEU A 157 -2.93 15.47 29.79
C LEU A 157 -1.61 16.20 29.52
N ARG A 158 -1.14 16.22 28.27
CA ARG A 158 0.09 16.94 27.87
C ARG A 158 -0.02 18.43 28.15
N GLN A 159 -1.13 19.07 27.76
CA GLN A 159 -1.35 20.50 28.05
C GLN A 159 -1.37 20.79 29.55
N ARG A 160 -1.98 19.92 30.36
CA ARG A 160 -1.98 20.08 31.81
C ARG A 160 -0.59 19.91 32.42
N ILE A 161 0.21 18.96 31.93
CA ILE A 161 1.59 18.75 32.36
C ILE A 161 2.46 19.97 32.03
N GLU A 162 2.29 20.55 30.83
CA GLU A 162 2.98 21.79 30.41
C GLU A 162 2.61 22.97 31.31
N GLN A 163 1.32 23.16 31.63
CA GLN A 163 0.86 24.22 32.53
C GLN A 163 1.36 24.05 33.97
N GLN A 164 1.50 22.80 34.42
CA GLN A 164 2.03 22.48 35.75
C GLN A 164 3.56 22.59 35.82
N GLY A 165 4.24 22.85 34.70
CA GLY A 165 5.68 23.04 34.65
C GLY A 165 6.47 21.85 35.18
N VAL A 166 5.95 20.63 35.00
CA VAL A 166 6.58 19.41 35.53
C VAL A 166 7.96 19.25 34.88
N PRO A 167 9.06 19.21 35.66
CA PRO A 167 10.40 19.07 35.11
C PRO A 167 10.54 17.77 34.32
N SER A 168 11.09 17.86 33.10
CA SER A 168 11.38 16.68 32.25
C SER A 168 12.56 15.85 32.77
N ASP A 169 13.42 16.44 33.60
CA ASP A 169 14.54 15.75 34.24
C ASP A 169 14.05 14.87 35.41
N PRO A 170 14.33 13.55 35.40
CA PRO A 170 13.85 12.62 36.42
C PRO A 170 14.36 12.94 37.84
N ALA A 171 15.55 13.53 37.99
CA ALA A 171 16.06 13.94 39.30
C ALA A 171 15.31 15.16 39.84
N ALA A 172 15.07 16.17 38.99
CA ALA A 172 14.27 17.35 39.33
C ALA A 172 12.79 17.02 39.61
N ALA A 173 12.17 16.13 38.82
CA ALA A 173 10.80 15.68 39.04
C ALA A 173 10.64 14.95 40.39
N ARG A 174 11.61 14.09 40.73
CA ARG A 174 11.66 13.42 42.04
C ARG A 174 11.84 14.41 43.19
N ALA A 175 12.73 15.40 43.04
CA ALA A 175 12.94 16.42 44.06
C ALA A 175 11.68 17.27 44.30
N ALA A 176 11.00 17.68 43.23
CA ALA A 176 9.73 18.42 43.31
C ALA A 176 8.62 17.60 43.98
N MET A 177 8.53 16.31 43.67
CA MET A 177 7.57 15.40 44.31
C MET A 177 7.88 15.20 45.80
N LEU A 178 9.15 15.03 46.18
CA LEU A 178 9.56 14.90 47.58
C LEU A 178 9.31 16.20 48.38
N ALA A 179 9.53 17.35 47.76
CA ALA A 179 9.23 18.66 48.35
C ALA A 179 7.73 18.86 48.55
N ALA A 180 6.89 18.50 47.57
CA ALA A 180 5.43 18.57 47.66
C ALA A 180 4.85 17.63 48.74
N LEU A 181 5.48 16.48 48.96
CA LEU A 181 5.09 15.51 49.99
C LEU A 181 5.66 15.84 51.39
N GLY A 182 6.44 16.91 51.53
CA GLY A 182 7.02 17.33 52.81
C GLY A 182 8.09 16.39 53.37
N ILE A 183 8.63 15.48 52.56
CA ILE A 183 9.60 14.47 52.99
C ILE A 183 11.01 15.06 52.82
N LYS A 184 11.59 15.57 53.90
CA LYS A 184 13.02 15.91 53.94
C LYS A 184 13.82 14.64 54.17
N ARG A 185 14.74 14.32 53.25
CA ARG A 185 15.80 13.36 53.54
C ARG A 185 16.82 14.08 54.42
N ASP A 186 16.65 13.97 55.72
CA ASP A 186 17.75 14.26 56.63
C ASP A 186 18.90 13.30 56.31
N SER A 187 20.07 13.88 56.17
CA SER A 187 21.35 13.26 55.87
C SER A 187 21.71 12.22 56.94
N HIS A 188 21.25 10.98 56.79
CA HIS A 188 21.80 9.85 57.54
C HIS A 188 22.68 9.01 56.62
N ALA A 189 23.96 9.40 56.53
CA ALA A 189 25.12 8.51 56.57
C ALA A 189 26.41 9.32 56.30
N SER A 190 26.95 9.94 57.35
CA SER A 190 28.40 10.10 57.49
C SER A 190 28.85 9.00 58.44
N HIS A 191 29.61 8.02 57.93
CA HIS A 191 30.67 7.31 58.63
C HIS A 191 31.55 6.59 57.62
#